data_AF-A0A8J5FUU8-F1
#
_entry.id   AF-A0A8J5FUU8-F1
#
_cell.length_a   1.000
_cell.length_b   1.000
_cell.length_c   1.000
_cell.angle_alpha   90.00
_cell.angle_beta   90.00
_cell.angle_gamma   90.00
#
_symmetry.space_group_name_H-M   'P 1'
#
loop_
_entity.id
_entity.type
_entity.pdbx_description
1 polymer ?
#
loop_
_entity_poly.entity_id
_entity_poly.type
_entity_poly.pdbx_seq_one_letter_code
_entity_poly.pdbx_strand_id
1 'polypeptide(L)'
;MYTGQHRDGLLLRPVPPILLRLRRWEPRHPPTLWSPHPPQLRRSLLRDTPLAELHLCVCALRTSGPVVVAGFGRDPLSLPAQLAALSPSLIARFSYCLVSHSFKKDHLLQPSPLILGRTEPKPSAPDKYPPFIHTPLLHNPKHPYFYFVGLESLSVRSNQIWMPPELRDVDRKVNSGMVVDSGTTFTMLPAETYTSLAYEFDQQMSRAGF
;
A
#
# COMPACT_ATOMS: atom_id res chain seq x y z
N MET A 1 -16.18 -5.92 1.45
CA MET A 1 -17.54 -6.37 1.86
C MET A 1 -17.53 -6.46 3.37
N TYR A 2 -18.27 -5.59 4.06
CA TYR A 2 -18.54 -5.76 5.49
C TYR A 2 -19.78 -6.63 5.61
N THR A 3 -19.63 -7.88 6.04
CA THR A 3 -20.75 -8.71 6.47
C THR A 3 -21.11 -8.29 7.89
N GLY A 4 -22.32 -7.74 8.07
CA GLY A 4 -22.82 -7.33 9.38
C GLY A 4 -22.82 -8.50 10.37
N GLN A 5 -22.28 -8.27 11.56
CA GLN A 5 -22.25 -9.26 12.62
C GLN A 5 -23.53 -9.11 13.46
N HIS A 6 -24.32 -10.18 13.51
CA HIS A 6 -25.56 -10.27 14.28
C HIS A 6 -25.20 -10.40 15.77
N ARG A 7 -25.50 -9.37 16.57
CA ARG A 7 -25.66 -9.51 18.02
C ARG A 7 -26.91 -8.72 18.44
N ASP A 8 -27.80 -9.42 19.16
CA ASP A 8 -28.84 -8.86 20.04
C ASP A 8 -30.10 -8.27 19.40
N GLY A 9 -30.55 -8.76 18.25
CA GLY A 9 -31.91 -8.48 17.75
C GLY A 9 -32.19 -7.03 17.30
N LEU A 10 -31.21 -6.12 17.44
CA LEU A 10 -31.17 -4.87 16.71
C LEU A 10 -30.49 -5.10 15.37
N LEU A 11 -31.21 -4.83 14.29
CA LEU A 11 -30.64 -4.78 12.95
C LEU A 11 -29.66 -3.59 12.92
N LEU A 12 -28.37 -3.86 13.19
CA LEU A 12 -27.32 -2.86 13.11
C LEU A 12 -27.34 -2.31 11.68
N ARG A 13 -27.77 -1.07 11.53
CA ARG A 13 -27.75 -0.40 10.24
C ARG A 13 -26.30 -0.39 9.75
N PRO A 14 -26.05 -0.67 8.46
CA PRO A 14 -24.70 -0.63 7.94
C PRO A 14 -24.21 0.82 7.88
N VAL A 15 -23.06 1.08 8.50
CA VAL A 15 -22.36 2.36 8.38
C VAL A 15 -21.98 2.58 6.90
N PRO A 16 -22.27 3.76 6.31
CA PRO A 16 -21.91 4.04 4.92
C PRO A 16 -20.39 3.93 4.75
N PRO A 17 -19.90 3.17 3.76
CA PRO A 17 -18.47 3.05 3.52
C PRO A 17 -17.93 4.36 2.94
N ILE A 18 -16.70 4.70 3.34
CA ILE A 18 -15.89 5.72 2.68
C ILE A 18 -15.11 5.00 1.58
N LEU A 19 -15.26 5.45 0.33
CA LEU A 19 -14.55 4.89 -0.81
C LEU A 19 -13.43 5.84 -1.24
N LEU A 20 -12.26 5.28 -1.51
CA LEU A 20 -11.11 5.99 -2.06
C LEU A 20 -11.06 5.71 -3.56
N ARG A 21 -10.95 6.76 -4.37
CA ARG A 21 -10.67 6.65 -5.80
C ARG A 21 -9.22 7.00 -6.05
N LEU A 22 -8.42 5.99 -6.39
CA LEU A 22 -7.02 6.19 -6.75
C LEU A 22 -6.87 6.47 -8.25
N ARG A 23 -5.77 7.11 -8.60
CA ARG A 23 -5.37 7.36 -9.99
C ARG A 23 -5.38 6.05 -10.76
N ARG A 24 -6.07 6.06 -11.90
CA ARG A 24 -6.12 4.89 -12.78
C ARG A 24 -4.71 4.56 -13.30
N TRP A 25 -4.36 3.28 -13.29
CA TRP A 25 -3.20 2.82 -14.05
C TRP A 25 -3.46 2.95 -15.54
N GLU A 26 -2.67 3.79 -16.19
CA GLU A 26 -2.62 3.88 -17.64
C GLU A 26 -1.25 3.35 -18.11
N PRO A 27 -1.21 2.47 -19.14
CA PRO A 27 0.04 2.10 -19.76
C PRO A 27 0.73 3.37 -20.26
N ARG A 28 1.97 3.63 -19.78
CA ARG A 28 2.78 4.65 -20.42
C ARG A 28 3.05 4.18 -21.85
N HIS A 29 2.46 4.89 -22.79
CA HIS A 29 2.47 4.73 -24.25
C HIS A 29 1.38 3.81 -24.86
N PRO A 30 0.62 4.27 -25.88
CA PRO A 30 -0.04 3.35 -26.81
C PRO A 30 1.04 2.54 -27.55
N PRO A 31 0.71 1.34 -28.09
CA PRO A 31 1.67 0.53 -28.84
C PRO A 31 1.92 1.18 -30.21
N THR A 32 2.73 2.25 -30.25
CA THR A 32 3.26 2.80 -31.50
C THR A 32 4.75 2.59 -31.55
N LEU A 33 5.13 1.68 -32.45
CA LEU A 33 6.44 1.48 -33.07
C LEU A 33 7.63 1.22 -32.11
N TRP A 34 7.85 -0.05 -31.80
CA TRP A 34 9.18 -0.53 -31.41
C TRP A 34 10.17 -0.25 -32.56
N SER A 35 11.11 0.67 -32.33
CA SER A 35 12.31 0.80 -33.16
C SER A 35 13.43 -0.03 -32.51
N PRO A 36 14.11 -0.92 -33.25
CA PRO A 36 15.07 -1.86 -32.67
C PRO A 36 16.44 -1.19 -32.55
N HIS A 37 16.68 -0.46 -31.46
CA HIS A 37 18.04 -0.08 -31.10
C HIS A 37 18.33 -0.50 -29.66
N PRO A 38 19.24 -1.48 -29.44
CA PRO A 38 19.65 -1.86 -28.10
C PRO A 38 20.52 -0.74 -27.50
N PRO A 39 20.29 -0.30 -26.26
CA PRO A 39 21.22 0.57 -25.57
C PRO A 39 22.49 -0.23 -25.26
N GLN A 40 23.62 0.27 -25.75
CA GLN A 40 24.96 -0.26 -25.49
C GLN A 40 25.27 -0.17 -24.00
N LEU A 41 25.46 -1.33 -23.36
CA LEU A 41 25.85 -1.45 -21.97
C LEU A 41 27.36 -1.15 -21.85
N ARG A 42 27.74 0.02 -21.36
CA ARG A 42 29.12 0.26 -20.89
C ARG A 42 29.32 -0.53 -19.60
N ARG A 43 30.09 -1.62 -19.68
CA ARG A 43 30.68 -2.28 -18.51
C ARG A 43 31.71 -1.35 -17.88
N SER A 44 31.45 -0.84 -16.68
CA SER A 44 32.53 -0.41 -15.79
C SER A 44 32.74 -1.48 -14.72
N LEU A 45 33.93 -2.08 -14.74
CA LEU A 45 34.46 -2.94 -13.71
C LEU A 45 34.86 -2.10 -12.48
N LEU A 46 34.28 -2.40 -11.32
CA LEU A 46 34.87 -2.17 -9.99
C LEU A 46 34.38 -3.35 -9.13
N ARG A 47 35.18 -4.42 -9.02
CA ARG A 47 36.12 -4.73 -7.91
C ARG A 47 35.46 -4.70 -6.53
N ASP A 48 35.33 -5.91 -5.99
CA ASP A 48 35.50 -6.36 -4.61
C ASP A 48 34.85 -5.53 -3.49
N THR A 49 33.73 -6.07 -2.99
CA THR A 49 33.34 -5.91 -1.57
C THR A 49 33.01 -7.29 -1.00
N PRO A 50 33.51 -7.62 0.21
CA PRO A 50 33.41 -8.97 0.76
C PRO A 50 31.98 -9.27 1.24
N LEU A 51 31.67 -10.57 1.23
CA LEU A 51 30.47 -11.21 1.77
C LEU A 51 29.95 -10.51 3.05
N ALA A 52 28.80 -9.85 2.94
CA ALA A 52 27.97 -9.56 4.09
C ALA A 52 27.22 -10.86 4.45
N GLU A 53 27.81 -11.64 5.35
CA GLU A 53 27.10 -12.74 6.01
C GLU A 53 25.84 -12.19 6.70
N LEU A 54 24.66 -12.61 6.22
CA LEU A 54 23.39 -12.35 6.89
C LEU A 54 23.25 -13.29 8.09
N HIS A 55 24.00 -13.02 9.15
CA HIS A 55 23.76 -13.64 10.46
C HIS A 55 22.57 -12.96 11.14
N LEU A 56 21.34 -13.38 10.80
CA LEU A 56 20.16 -12.98 11.55
C LEU A 56 20.00 -13.89 12.78
N CYS A 57 20.80 -13.66 13.82
CA CYS A 57 20.57 -14.22 15.14
C CYS A 57 20.26 -13.08 16.11
N VAL A 58 19.00 -12.96 16.53
CA VAL A 58 18.64 -12.17 17.71
C VAL A 58 17.67 -12.98 18.55
N CYS A 59 18.21 -13.67 19.54
CA CYS A 59 17.48 -14.06 20.74
C CYS A 59 17.58 -12.90 21.73
N ALA A 60 16.46 -12.33 22.19
CA ALA A 60 16.35 -11.81 23.55
C ALA A 60 14.90 -11.48 23.96
N LEU A 61 14.54 -12.09 25.10
CA LEU A 61 13.71 -11.67 26.22
C LEU A 61 12.38 -10.91 26.01
N ARG A 62 11.39 -11.36 26.79
CA ARG A 62 10.08 -10.76 27.04
C ARG A 62 10.16 -9.24 27.27
N THR A 63 9.78 -8.47 26.25
CA THR A 63 9.31 -7.09 26.39
C THR A 63 8.00 -6.94 25.63
N SER A 64 7.06 -6.17 26.17
CA SER A 64 5.70 -5.98 25.64
C SER A 64 5.64 -5.06 24.40
N GLY A 65 6.41 -5.37 23.36
CA GLY A 65 6.47 -4.61 22.11
C GLY A 65 7.43 -5.25 21.09
N PRO A 66 7.36 -4.86 19.81
CA PRO A 66 8.28 -5.36 18.79
C PRO A 66 9.71 -4.89 19.10
N VAL A 67 10.65 -5.84 19.18
CA VAL A 67 12.07 -5.59 19.47
C VAL A 67 12.80 -5.01 18.25
N VAL A 68 12.27 -5.24 17.04
CA VAL A 68 12.86 -4.81 15.76
C VAL A 68 11.76 -4.43 14.77
N VAL A 69 12.03 -3.42 13.93
CA VAL A 69 11.18 -3.01 12.80
C VAL A 69 11.82 -3.48 11.49
N ALA A 70 11.04 -4.16 10.64
CA ALA A 70 11.47 -4.51 9.30
C ALA A 70 11.10 -3.40 8.31
N GLY A 71 12.10 -2.82 7.64
CA GLY A 71 11.88 -1.76 6.65
C GLY A 71 11.41 -2.32 5.31
N PHE A 72 10.18 -1.97 4.92
CA PHE A 72 9.58 -2.39 3.65
C PHE A 72 9.56 -1.29 2.59
N GLY A 73 10.32 -0.21 2.78
CA GLY A 73 10.39 0.90 1.84
C GLY A 73 10.99 0.52 0.47
N ARG A 74 11.15 1.52 -0.39
CA ARG A 74 11.65 1.35 -1.76
C ARG A 74 13.15 1.57 -1.92
N ASP A 75 13.86 1.71 -0.82
CA ASP A 75 15.30 1.93 -0.78
C ASP A 75 16.08 0.62 -1.01
N PRO A 76 17.31 0.64 -1.59
CA PRO A 76 18.16 -0.54 -1.72
C PRO A 76 18.42 -1.29 -0.41
N LEU A 77 18.36 -0.61 0.75
CA LEU A 77 18.51 -1.22 2.07
C LEU A 77 17.19 -1.77 2.63
N SER A 78 16.08 -1.75 1.90
CA SER A 78 14.83 -2.36 2.37
C SER A 78 14.89 -3.89 2.35
N LEU A 79 14.10 -4.54 3.21
CA LEU A 79 14.04 -6.00 3.28
C LEU A 79 13.68 -6.63 1.91
N PRO A 80 12.65 -6.16 1.17
CA PRO A 80 12.37 -6.69 -0.16
C PRO A 80 13.54 -6.53 -1.15
N ALA A 81 14.26 -5.40 -1.10
CA ALA A 81 15.40 -5.14 -1.99
C ALA A 81 16.60 -6.06 -1.66
N GLN A 82 16.92 -6.20 -0.37
CA GLN A 82 18.00 -7.09 0.09
C GLN A 82 17.70 -8.55 -0.28
N LEU A 83 16.46 -9.03 -0.05
CA LEU A 83 16.08 -10.40 -0.41
C LEU A 83 16.17 -10.67 -1.92
N ALA A 84 15.80 -9.70 -2.74
CA ALA A 84 15.92 -9.79 -4.20
C ALA A 84 17.39 -9.81 -4.66
N ALA A 85 18.29 -9.11 -3.96
CA ALA A 85 19.72 -9.12 -4.25
C ALA A 85 20.38 -10.45 -3.83
N LEU A 86 19.87 -11.11 -2.78
CA LEU A 86 20.43 -12.35 -2.25
C LEU A 86 19.99 -13.61 -3.01
N SER A 87 18.81 -13.59 -3.64
CA SER A 87 18.28 -14.77 -4.33
C SER A 87 17.76 -14.45 -5.74
N PRO A 88 18.25 -15.13 -6.80
CA PRO A 88 17.76 -14.95 -8.16
C PRO A 88 16.28 -15.31 -8.36
N SER A 89 15.69 -16.10 -7.45
CA SER A 89 14.28 -16.49 -7.50
C SER A 89 13.34 -15.48 -6.84
N LEU A 90 13.88 -14.44 -6.19
CA LEU A 90 13.11 -13.41 -5.51
C LEU A 90 13.21 -12.08 -6.25
N ILE A 91 12.14 -11.32 -6.19
CA ILE A 91 12.06 -9.95 -6.73
C ILE A 91 11.68 -8.98 -5.62
N ALA A 92 12.01 -7.69 -5.78
CA ALA A 92 11.73 -6.64 -4.80
C ALA A 92 10.24 -6.25 -4.78
N ARG A 93 9.37 -7.23 -4.50
CA ARG A 93 7.92 -7.12 -4.40
C ARG A 93 7.44 -7.89 -3.18
N PHE A 94 6.31 -7.46 -2.66
CA PHE A 94 5.61 -8.16 -1.60
C PHE A 94 4.11 -7.91 -1.74
N SER A 95 3.32 -8.76 -1.09
CA SER A 95 1.89 -8.50 -0.87
C SER A 95 1.58 -8.67 0.61
N TYR A 96 0.70 -7.82 1.12
CA TYR A 96 0.35 -7.80 2.54
C TYR A 96 -1.16 -7.68 2.70
N CYS A 97 -1.76 -8.63 3.42
CA CYS A 97 -3.17 -8.64 3.75
C CYS A 97 -3.33 -8.34 5.25
N LEU A 98 -3.53 -7.07 5.57
CA LEU A 98 -3.78 -6.62 6.93
C LEU A 98 -5.19 -7.07 7.36
N VAL A 99 -5.25 -8.01 8.30
CA VAL A 99 -6.52 -8.38 8.92
C VAL A 99 -6.91 -7.35 9.98
N SER A 100 -8.22 -7.16 10.17
CA SER A 100 -8.73 -6.21 11.16
C SER A 100 -8.26 -6.58 12.56
N HIS A 101 -7.63 -5.62 13.25
CA HIS A 101 -7.19 -5.78 14.63
C HIS A 101 -8.33 -5.36 15.57
N SER A 102 -8.72 -6.24 16.49
CA SER A 102 -9.63 -5.90 17.59
C SER A 102 -8.82 -5.45 18.79
N PHE A 103 -9.13 -4.29 19.37
CA PHE A 103 -8.55 -3.87 20.65
C PHE A 103 -9.15 -4.59 21.85
N LYS A 104 -10.06 -5.56 21.63
CA LYS A 104 -10.67 -6.35 22.69
C LYS A 104 -9.70 -7.46 23.12
N LYS A 105 -9.46 -7.57 24.43
CA LYS A 105 -8.51 -8.51 25.04
C LYS A 105 -8.83 -9.99 24.78
N ASP A 106 -10.07 -10.32 24.44
CA ASP A 106 -10.61 -11.67 24.25
C ASP A 106 -10.62 -12.14 22.79
N HIS A 107 -10.27 -11.26 21.83
CA HIS A 107 -10.19 -11.62 20.42
C HIS A 107 -8.77 -12.08 20.08
N LEU A 108 -8.60 -13.37 19.82
CA LEU A 108 -7.35 -13.93 19.29
C LEU A 108 -7.05 -13.25 17.94
N LEU A 109 -5.89 -12.58 17.86
CA LEU A 109 -5.42 -11.92 16.65
C LEU A 109 -5.09 -12.99 15.60
N GLN A 110 -5.82 -13.01 14.49
CA GLN A 110 -5.39 -13.79 13.34
C GLN A 110 -4.12 -13.15 12.75
N PRO A 111 -3.11 -13.95 12.36
CA PRO A 111 -1.92 -13.39 11.72
C PRO A 111 -2.26 -12.86 10.32
N SER A 112 -1.79 -11.64 10.03
CA SER A 112 -1.87 -11.04 8.68
C SER A 112 -0.90 -11.73 7.72
N PRO A 113 -1.34 -12.31 6.60
CA PRO A 113 -0.44 -12.90 5.61
C PRO A 113 0.45 -11.85 4.94
N LEU A 114 1.77 -12.10 4.93
CA LEU A 114 2.79 -11.33 4.21
C LEU A 114 3.57 -12.28 3.28
N ILE A 115 3.61 -11.96 1.99
CA ILE A 115 4.27 -12.77 0.97
C ILE A 115 5.39 -11.96 0.34
N LEU A 116 6.61 -12.50 0.30
CA LEU A 116 7.80 -11.85 -0.23
C LEU A 116 8.22 -12.47 -1.55
N GLY A 117 8.57 -11.63 -2.52
CA GLY A 117 9.39 -11.98 -3.69
C GLY A 117 8.85 -13.04 -4.63
N ARG A 118 7.56 -13.41 -4.56
CA ARG A 118 6.97 -14.33 -5.55
C ARG A 118 7.06 -13.73 -6.95
N THR A 119 7.81 -14.39 -7.83
CA THR A 119 7.64 -14.25 -9.28
C THR A 119 6.22 -14.70 -9.62
N GLU A 120 5.50 -13.95 -10.44
CA GLU A 120 4.11 -14.27 -10.81
C GLU A 120 3.99 -15.75 -11.19
N PRO A 121 3.01 -16.51 -10.65
CA PRO A 121 2.74 -17.84 -11.14
C PRO A 121 2.54 -17.77 -12.66
N LYS A 122 3.14 -18.70 -13.42
CA LYS A 122 2.77 -18.88 -14.83
C LYS A 122 1.24 -18.97 -14.91
N PRO A 123 0.58 -18.30 -15.88
CA PRO A 123 -0.87 -18.30 -15.99
C PRO A 123 -1.33 -19.72 -16.33
N SER A 124 -1.61 -20.53 -15.31
CA SER A 124 -1.96 -21.95 -15.46
C SER A 124 -3.22 -22.34 -14.70
N ALA A 125 -4.07 -21.38 -14.33
CA ALA A 125 -5.40 -21.67 -13.83
C ALA A 125 -6.40 -20.62 -14.35
N PRO A 126 -7.61 -21.03 -14.79
CA PRO A 126 -8.69 -20.10 -15.07
C PRO A 126 -9.00 -19.28 -13.81
N ASP A 127 -9.12 -17.97 -13.98
CA ASP A 127 -9.21 -16.96 -12.92
C ASP A 127 -10.37 -17.24 -11.96
N LYS A 128 -10.08 -17.94 -10.85
CA LYS A 128 -11.03 -18.17 -9.76
C LYS A 128 -11.27 -16.90 -8.93
N TYR A 129 -10.48 -15.85 -9.15
CA TYR A 129 -10.52 -14.60 -8.41
C TYR A 129 -10.67 -13.42 -9.38
N PRO A 130 -11.37 -12.34 -8.97
CA PRO A 130 -11.44 -11.13 -9.77
C PRO A 130 -10.03 -10.58 -10.02
N PRO A 131 -9.79 -9.93 -11.18
CA PRO A 131 -8.48 -9.36 -11.49
C PRO A 131 -8.09 -8.31 -10.45
N PHE A 132 -6.79 -8.24 -10.15
CA PHE A 132 -6.25 -7.19 -9.29
C PHE A 132 -6.48 -5.82 -9.95
N ILE A 133 -6.88 -4.84 -9.14
CA ILE A 133 -6.96 -3.43 -9.55
C ILE A 133 -5.62 -2.77 -9.23
N HIS A 134 -5.04 -2.08 -10.20
CA HIS A 134 -3.73 -1.45 -10.07
C HIS A 134 -3.81 0.07 -10.16
N THR A 135 -2.90 0.73 -9.45
CA THR A 135 -2.66 2.18 -9.49
C THR A 135 -1.15 2.41 -9.66
N PRO A 136 -0.72 3.47 -10.34
CA PRO A 136 0.71 3.74 -10.50
C PRO A 136 1.33 4.14 -9.17
N LEU A 137 2.46 3.51 -8.82
CA LEU A 137 3.34 4.00 -7.78
C LEU A 137 4.05 5.25 -8.28
N LEU A 138 3.78 6.38 -7.63
CA LEU A 138 4.40 7.66 -7.93
C LEU A 138 5.80 7.72 -7.30
N HIS A 139 6.69 8.51 -7.87
CA HIS A 139 8.06 8.68 -7.38
C HIS A 139 8.25 10.10 -6.85
N ASN A 140 8.54 10.20 -5.55
CA ASN A 140 8.92 11.45 -4.92
C ASN A 140 10.43 11.48 -4.69
N PRO A 141 11.19 12.35 -5.36
CA PRO A 141 12.64 12.41 -5.21
C PRO A 141 13.08 12.89 -3.83
N LYS A 142 12.25 13.64 -3.08
CA LYS A 142 12.56 14.06 -1.71
C LYS A 142 12.41 12.93 -0.70
N HIS A 143 11.46 12.03 -0.93
CA HIS A 143 11.18 10.89 -0.06
C HIS A 143 11.07 9.59 -0.87
N PRO A 144 12.17 9.12 -1.48
CA PRO A 144 12.14 8.02 -2.46
C PRO A 144 11.76 6.67 -1.85
N TYR A 145 11.80 6.55 -0.52
CA TYR A 145 11.55 5.33 0.24
C TYR A 145 10.06 5.04 0.47
N PHE A 146 9.16 6.03 0.36
CA PHE A 146 7.72 5.85 0.56
C PHE A 146 6.98 5.32 -0.69
N TYR A 147 5.85 4.65 -0.45
CA TYR A 147 4.90 4.24 -1.48
C TYR A 147 3.87 5.35 -1.72
N PHE A 148 4.16 6.21 -2.71
CA PHE A 148 3.23 7.25 -3.12
C PHE A 148 2.21 6.72 -4.14
N VAL A 149 0.95 7.09 -3.97
CA VAL A 149 -0.15 6.88 -4.91
C VAL A 149 -0.89 8.20 -5.12
N GLY A 150 -1.61 8.32 -6.24
CA GLY A 150 -2.46 9.47 -6.50
C GLY A 150 -3.87 9.23 -5.98
N LEU A 151 -4.37 10.09 -5.10
CA LEU A 151 -5.76 10.06 -4.65
C LEU A 151 -6.59 11.07 -5.47
N GLU A 152 -7.55 10.59 -6.26
CA GLU A 152 -8.39 11.43 -7.12
C GLU A 152 -9.56 12.06 -6.38
N SER A 153 -10.23 11.25 -5.55
CA SER A 153 -11.39 11.64 -4.75
C SER A 153 -11.66 10.66 -3.61
N LEU A 154 -12.44 11.16 -2.65
CA LEU A 154 -13.11 10.37 -1.62
C LEU A 154 -14.61 10.40 -1.89
N SER A 155 -15.34 9.36 -1.51
CA SER A 155 -16.80 9.42 -1.52
C SER A 155 -17.43 8.75 -0.31
N VAL A 156 -18.55 9.33 0.13
CA VAL A 156 -19.46 8.71 1.10
C VAL A 156 -20.79 8.50 0.38
N ARG A 157 -21.13 7.24 0.09
CA ARG A 157 -22.21 6.88 -0.84
C ARG A 157 -22.02 7.56 -2.22
N SER A 158 -23.00 8.35 -2.65
CA SER A 158 -23.01 9.04 -3.95
C SER A 158 -22.35 10.42 -3.91
N ASN A 159 -21.99 10.95 -2.74
CA ASN A 159 -21.36 12.26 -2.67
C ASN A 159 -19.83 12.15 -2.76
N GLN A 160 -19.25 12.93 -3.65
CA GLN A 160 -17.85 12.84 -4.03
C GLN A 160 -17.09 14.13 -3.66
N ILE A 161 -16.01 13.96 -2.91
CA ILE A 161 -15.10 15.02 -2.48
C ILE A 161 -13.84 14.90 -3.34
N TRP A 162 -13.60 15.87 -4.20
CA TRP A 162 -12.45 15.87 -5.11
C TRP A 162 -11.19 16.33 -4.39
N MET A 163 -10.08 15.64 -4.65
CA MET A 163 -8.80 15.99 -4.02
C MET A 163 -8.10 17.13 -4.76
N PRO A 164 -7.38 18.00 -4.02
CA PRO A 164 -6.56 19.02 -4.63
C PRO A 164 -5.38 18.38 -5.39
N PRO A 165 -4.79 19.08 -6.38
CA PRO A 165 -3.75 18.53 -7.26
C PRO A 165 -2.57 17.89 -6.51
N GLU A 166 -2.23 18.43 -5.34
CA GLU A 166 -1.14 17.99 -4.48
C GLU A 166 -1.35 16.60 -3.88
N LEU A 167 -2.58 16.07 -3.84
CA LEU A 167 -2.84 14.69 -3.44
C LEU A 167 -3.01 13.75 -4.64
N ARG A 168 -3.22 14.31 -5.83
CA ARG A 168 -3.47 13.58 -7.07
C ARG A 168 -2.19 13.15 -7.75
N ASP A 169 -1.13 13.96 -7.64
CA ASP A 169 0.18 13.70 -8.22
C ASP A 169 1.32 13.97 -7.22
N VAL A 170 2.53 13.60 -7.62
CA VAL A 170 3.76 14.00 -6.95
C VAL A 170 4.47 15.04 -7.80
N ASP A 171 4.52 16.28 -7.32
CA ASP A 171 5.43 17.32 -7.78
C ASP A 171 6.83 17.13 -7.16
N ARG A 172 7.88 17.27 -7.98
CA ARG A 172 9.27 17.21 -7.54
C ARG A 172 9.66 18.34 -6.59
N LYS A 173 8.93 19.47 -6.63
CA LYS A 173 9.22 20.67 -5.83
C LYS A 173 8.45 20.70 -4.50
N VAL A 174 7.34 19.98 -4.37
CA VAL A 174 6.43 20.06 -3.21
C VAL A 174 6.20 18.66 -2.62
N ASN A 175 6.05 18.57 -1.30
CA ASN A 175 5.61 17.33 -0.66
C ASN A 175 4.14 17.06 -1.03
N SER A 176 3.96 16.20 -2.01
CA SER A 176 2.68 15.91 -2.67
C SER A 176 2.58 14.39 -2.92
N GLY A 177 1.36 13.92 -3.11
CA GLY A 177 0.95 12.53 -3.20
C GLY A 177 0.45 11.97 -1.86
N MET A 178 -0.27 10.86 -1.94
CA MET A 178 -0.73 10.10 -0.77
C MET A 178 0.24 8.96 -0.48
N VAL A 179 0.69 8.83 0.77
CA VAL A 179 1.56 7.74 1.20
C VAL A 179 0.71 6.56 1.70
N VAL A 180 1.06 5.36 1.28
CA VAL A 180 0.57 4.11 1.87
C VAL A 180 1.55 3.69 2.97
N ASP A 181 1.08 3.67 4.21
CA ASP A 181 1.89 3.38 5.40
C ASP A 181 1.18 2.38 6.33
N SER A 182 1.94 1.40 6.84
CA SER A 182 1.48 0.47 7.87
C SER A 182 1.92 0.87 9.28
N GLY A 183 2.82 1.85 9.40
CA GLY A 183 3.30 2.39 10.69
C GLY A 183 2.30 3.31 11.38
N THR A 184 1.33 3.85 10.64
CA THR A 184 0.29 4.75 11.16
C THR A 184 -1.05 4.04 11.26
N THR A 185 -1.70 4.11 12.43
CA THR A 185 -3.00 3.44 12.68
C THR A 185 -4.17 4.08 11.94
N PHE A 186 -4.12 5.39 11.71
CA PHE A 186 -5.21 6.17 11.12
C PHE A 186 -4.79 6.83 9.81
N THR A 187 -5.74 6.97 8.89
CA THR A 187 -5.56 7.79 7.70
C THR A 187 -5.49 9.27 8.09
N MET A 188 -4.38 9.92 7.77
CA MET A 188 -4.21 11.37 7.96
C MET A 188 -4.53 12.10 6.66
N LEU A 189 -5.38 13.14 6.74
CA LEU A 189 -5.80 13.96 5.60
C LEU A 189 -5.50 15.44 5.89
N PRO A 190 -5.26 16.27 4.86
CA PRO A 190 -5.23 17.71 5.04
C PRO A 190 -6.51 18.24 5.71
N ALA A 191 -6.38 19.28 6.53
CA ALA A 191 -7.46 19.76 7.39
C ALA A 191 -8.78 20.03 6.64
N GLU A 192 -8.70 20.67 5.46
CA GLU A 192 -9.87 20.95 4.63
C GLU A 192 -10.52 19.66 4.12
N THR A 193 -9.72 18.73 3.60
CA THR A 193 -10.21 17.42 3.13
C THR A 193 -10.84 16.61 4.24
N TYR A 194 -10.23 16.59 5.43
CA TYR A 194 -10.79 15.94 6.61
C TYR A 194 -12.14 16.56 7.01
N THR A 195 -12.22 17.89 7.05
CA THR A 195 -13.44 18.61 7.45
C THR A 195 -14.58 18.32 6.50
N SER A 196 -14.34 18.38 5.17
CA SER A 196 -15.36 18.01 4.18
C SER A 196 -15.79 16.56 4.30
N LEU A 197 -14.85 15.63 4.51
CA LEU A 197 -15.17 14.21 4.67
C LEU A 197 -15.98 13.95 5.94
N ALA A 198 -15.59 14.54 7.07
CA ALA A 198 -16.27 14.39 8.34
C ALA A 198 -17.70 14.94 8.27
N TYR A 199 -17.87 16.12 7.68
CA TYR A 199 -19.19 16.72 7.46
C TYR A 199 -20.10 15.81 6.62
N GLU A 200 -19.59 15.32 5.49
CA GLU A 200 -20.38 14.43 4.62
C GLU A 200 -20.68 13.08 5.26
N PHE A 201 -19.73 12.55 6.02
CA PHE A 201 -19.94 11.33 6.78
C PHE A 201 -21.04 11.50 7.83
N ASP A 202 -21.00 12.59 8.60
CA ASP A 202 -22.01 12.94 9.61
C ASP A 202 -23.41 13.08 8.99
N GLN A 203 -23.52 13.83 7.89
CA GLN A 203 -24.78 13.95 7.14
C GLN A 203 -25.34 12.60 6.69
N GLN A 204 -24.49 11.68 6.22
CA GLN A 204 -24.93 10.36 5.80
C GLN A 204 -25.29 9.44 6.97
N MET A 205 -24.64 9.60 8.13
CA MET A 205 -24.99 8.91 9.37
C MET A 205 -26.35 9.37 9.88
N SER A 206 -26.61 10.68 9.96
CA SER A 206 -27.92 11.22 10.38
C SER A 206 -29.04 10.77 9.43
N ARG A 207 -28.82 10.79 8.11
CA ARG A 207 -29.77 10.27 7.11
C ARG A 207 -30.03 8.76 7.26
N ALA A 208 -29.03 8.03 7.69
CA ALA A 208 -29.14 6.60 7.98
C ALA A 208 -29.75 6.33 9.37
N GLY A 209 -30.12 7.36 10.15
CA GLY A 209 -30.75 7.25 11.46
C GLY A 209 -29.84 6.66 12.53
N PHE A 210 -28.55 7.01 12.47
CA PHE A 210 -27.62 6.87 13.59
C PHE A 210 -27.61 8.13 14.45
#